data_AF-A0A377TYL1-F1
#
_entry.id   AF-A0A377TYL1-F1
#
_cell.length_a   1.000
_cell.length_b   1.000
_cell.length_c   1.000
_cell.angle_alpha   90.00
_cell.angle_beta   90.00
_cell.angle_gamma   90.00
#
_symmetry.space_group_name_H-M   'P 1'
#
loop_
_entity.id
_entity.type
_entity.pdbx_description
1 polymer ?
#
loop_
_entity_poly.entity_id
_entity_poly.type
_entity_poly.pdbx_seq_one_letter_code
_entity_poly.pdbx_strand_id
1 'polypeptide(L)'
;MKIHRPLWAEGTFLSSQQFQQQARWETYSNNSIAQLGIRHPWGVARVEFDREALALGKLKLRTLRLRFSDGSLIDSEVSDALPLACDLHTLAVENTAIVVLALPLEHANGGNLGQEKHTERPLRYRQEWHKVQDIYGSDSEEMAVECHALSLRFAHDNNQDYITCPLARLTRNGQGNWSQDESYIRLCLPSAHILVWWSDWIRCCCSYKRSAGV
;
A
#
# COMPACT_ATOMS: atom_id res chain seq x y z
N MET A 1 -19.57 -4.69 -1.27
CA MET A 1 -20.63 -3.99 -0.51
C MET A 1 -21.52 -3.20 -1.47
N LYS A 2 -22.76 -2.88 -1.08
CA LYS A 2 -23.64 -2.02 -1.89
C LYS A 2 -23.20 -0.55 -1.76
N ILE A 3 -23.22 0.17 -2.88
CA ILE A 3 -22.95 1.62 -2.92
C ILE A 3 -24.29 2.34 -3.11
N HIS A 4 -24.58 3.30 -2.22
CA HIS A 4 -25.81 4.08 -2.23
C HIS A 4 -25.52 5.47 -2.80
N ARG A 5 -25.72 5.65 -4.11
CA ARG A 5 -25.47 6.94 -4.77
C ARG A 5 -26.36 8.03 -4.16
N PRO A 6 -25.79 9.11 -3.60
CA PRO A 6 -26.58 10.16 -2.98
C PRO A 6 -27.38 10.92 -4.03
N LEU A 7 -28.60 11.32 -3.66
CA LEU A 7 -29.42 12.25 -4.43
C LEU A 7 -29.25 13.65 -3.83
N TRP A 8 -28.90 14.61 -4.68
CA TRP A 8 -28.79 16.02 -4.31
C TRP A 8 -30.05 16.74 -4.77
N ALA A 9 -30.91 17.08 -3.82
CA ALA A 9 -32.14 17.81 -4.05
C ALA A 9 -32.21 19.03 -3.13
N GLU A 10 -32.95 20.05 -3.55
CA GLU A 10 -33.22 21.22 -2.72
C GLU A 10 -33.83 20.80 -1.37
N GLY A 11 -33.37 21.43 -0.28
CA GLY A 11 -33.83 21.11 1.07
C GLY A 11 -33.21 19.85 1.70
N THR A 12 -32.24 19.19 1.05
CA THR A 12 -31.54 18.04 1.63
C THR A 12 -30.48 18.49 2.64
N PHE A 13 -30.54 17.99 3.88
CA PHE A 13 -29.49 18.20 4.88
C PHE A 13 -28.23 17.40 4.53
N LEU A 14 -27.05 18.02 4.73
CA LEU A 14 -25.76 17.37 4.52
C LEU A 14 -25.45 16.37 5.63
N SER A 15 -24.94 15.21 5.23
CA SER A 15 -24.55 14.12 6.12
C SER A 15 -23.25 13.48 5.65
N SER A 16 -22.43 12.98 6.57
CA SER A 16 -21.16 12.32 6.25
C SER A 16 -21.35 11.11 5.32
N GLN A 17 -22.48 10.41 5.44
CA GLN A 17 -22.82 9.27 4.61
C GLN A 17 -22.95 9.64 3.12
N GLN A 18 -23.47 10.82 2.79
CA GLN A 18 -23.57 11.26 1.39
C GLN A 18 -22.18 11.38 0.75
N PHE A 19 -21.23 12.05 1.43
CA PHE A 19 -19.87 12.20 0.95
C PHE A 19 -19.12 10.87 0.88
N GLN A 20 -19.25 10.02 1.90
CA GLN A 20 -18.62 8.70 1.93
C GLN A 20 -19.12 7.79 0.80
N GLN A 21 -20.43 7.80 0.51
CA GLN A 21 -20.99 6.98 -0.57
C GLN A 21 -20.64 7.54 -1.95
N GLN A 22 -20.55 8.87 -2.10
CA GLN A 22 -20.05 9.51 -3.31
C GLN A 22 -18.59 9.10 -3.58
N ALA A 23 -17.70 9.22 -2.60
CA ALA A 23 -16.29 8.82 -2.73
C ALA A 23 -16.12 7.33 -3.05
N ARG A 24 -16.94 6.46 -2.44
CA ARG A 24 -16.99 5.03 -2.77
C ARG A 24 -17.45 4.77 -4.20
N TRP A 25 -18.44 5.51 -4.68
CA TRP A 25 -18.90 5.42 -6.08
C TRP A 25 -17.81 5.82 -7.06
N GLU A 26 -17.11 6.91 -6.80
CA GLU A 26 -15.99 7.38 -7.62
C GLU A 26 -14.85 6.36 -7.66
N THR A 27 -14.47 5.82 -6.50
CA THR A 27 -13.48 4.74 -6.41
C THR A 27 -13.89 3.52 -7.23
N TYR A 28 -15.15 3.09 -7.13
CA TYR A 28 -15.68 1.98 -7.93
C TYR A 28 -15.66 2.26 -9.44
N SER A 29 -16.04 3.47 -9.85
CA SER A 29 -16.01 3.91 -11.25
C SER A 29 -14.58 3.87 -11.80
N ASN A 30 -13.62 4.44 -11.06
CA ASN A 30 -12.20 4.44 -11.42
C ASN A 30 -11.63 3.02 -11.52
N ASN A 31 -12.06 2.12 -10.63
CA ASN A 31 -11.67 0.71 -10.71
C ASN A 31 -12.27 0.00 -11.92
N SER A 32 -13.54 0.27 -12.23
CA SER A 32 -14.22 -0.28 -13.40
C SER A 32 -13.51 0.14 -14.69
N ILE A 33 -13.14 1.42 -14.82
CA ILE A 33 -12.38 1.94 -15.96
C ILE A 33 -11.01 1.25 -16.08
N ALA A 34 -10.27 1.10 -14.97
CA ALA A 34 -8.96 0.44 -14.99
C ALA A 34 -9.05 -1.02 -15.46
N GLN A 35 -10.12 -1.73 -15.10
CA GLN A 35 -10.36 -3.12 -15.51
C GLN A 35 -10.67 -3.27 -17.00
N LEU A 36 -11.11 -2.21 -17.69
CA LEU A 36 -11.32 -2.25 -19.14
C LEU A 36 -10.00 -2.41 -19.90
N GLY A 37 -8.91 -1.81 -19.39
CA GLY A 37 -7.59 -1.86 -20.03
C GLY A 37 -6.70 -3.00 -19.54
N ILE A 38 -6.89 -3.46 -18.30
CA ILE A 38 -5.94 -4.36 -17.62
C ILE A 38 -6.70 -5.37 -16.76
N ARG A 39 -6.40 -6.67 -16.92
CA ARG A 39 -7.05 -7.76 -16.17
C ARG A 39 -6.86 -7.66 -14.64
N HIS A 40 -5.68 -7.24 -14.21
CA HIS A 40 -5.30 -7.11 -12.80
C HIS A 40 -4.66 -5.74 -12.55
N PRO A 41 -5.46 -4.67 -12.37
CA PRO A 41 -4.96 -3.29 -12.25
C PRO A 41 -4.48 -2.99 -10.81
N TRP A 42 -3.71 -3.89 -10.21
CA TRP A 42 -3.21 -3.80 -8.84
C TRP A 42 -1.77 -4.34 -8.77
N GLY A 43 -1.05 -3.97 -7.72
CA GLY A 43 0.38 -4.25 -7.55
C GLY A 43 1.17 -3.03 -7.09
N VAL A 44 2.50 -3.15 -7.11
CA VAL A 44 3.45 -2.11 -6.70
C VAL A 44 3.87 -1.29 -7.92
N ALA A 45 3.76 0.04 -7.83
CA ALA A 45 4.30 0.95 -8.83
C ALA A 45 5.71 1.43 -8.43
N ARG A 46 5.90 1.77 -7.15
CA ARG A 46 7.20 2.19 -6.60
C ARG A 46 7.32 1.73 -5.15
N VAL A 47 8.48 1.20 -4.79
CA VAL A 47 8.81 0.87 -3.39
C VAL A 47 10.31 1.05 -3.18
N GLU A 48 10.66 1.80 -2.14
CA GLU A 48 12.04 2.05 -1.76
C GLU A 48 12.21 1.79 -0.27
N PHE A 49 13.14 0.91 0.08
CA PHE A 49 13.48 0.59 1.46
C PHE A 49 14.69 1.40 1.93
N ASP A 50 14.72 1.70 3.23
CA ASP A 50 15.86 2.32 3.87
C ASP A 50 16.97 1.30 4.12
N ARG A 51 18.03 1.36 3.30
CA ARG A 51 19.15 0.42 3.34
C ARG A 51 19.94 0.51 4.66
N GLU A 52 20.05 1.70 5.22
CA GLU A 52 20.77 1.93 6.48
C GLU A 52 20.01 1.30 7.65
N ALA A 53 18.68 1.52 7.70
CA ALA A 53 17.83 0.88 8.70
C ALA A 53 17.85 -0.66 8.56
N LEU A 54 17.84 -1.17 7.32
CA LEU A 54 17.86 -2.60 7.05
C LEU A 54 19.14 -3.26 7.57
N ALA A 55 20.30 -2.59 7.41
CA ALA A 55 21.57 -3.04 7.96
C ALA A 55 21.56 -3.13 9.51
N LEU A 56 20.71 -2.33 10.16
CA LEU A 56 20.47 -2.35 11.61
C LEU A 56 19.35 -3.31 12.03
N GLY A 57 18.87 -4.18 11.14
CA GLY A 57 17.78 -5.12 11.44
C GLY A 57 16.39 -4.49 11.49
N LYS A 58 16.21 -3.26 10.98
CA LYS A 58 14.91 -2.59 10.93
C LYS A 58 14.45 -2.39 9.49
N LEU A 59 13.25 -2.84 9.18
CA LEU A 59 12.63 -2.63 7.89
C LEU A 59 11.83 -1.35 7.89
N LYS A 60 12.29 -0.35 7.12
CA LYS A 60 11.62 0.95 6.97
C LYS A 60 11.48 1.30 5.49
N LEU A 61 10.35 1.90 5.12
CA LEU A 61 10.13 2.45 3.78
C LEU A 61 10.60 3.90 3.70
N ARG A 62 11.09 4.30 2.53
CA ARG A 62 11.38 5.69 2.15
C ARG A 62 10.31 6.24 1.20
N THR A 63 9.85 5.40 0.27
CA THR A 63 8.85 5.77 -0.73
C THR A 63 7.95 4.57 -1.02
N LEU A 64 6.67 4.82 -1.20
CA LEU A 64 5.69 3.78 -1.49
C LEU A 64 4.58 4.31 -2.42
N ARG A 65 4.39 3.62 -3.54
CA ARG A 65 3.23 3.79 -4.41
C ARG A 65 2.73 2.43 -4.87
N LEU A 66 1.51 2.09 -4.52
CA LEU A 66 0.89 0.83 -4.91
C LEU A 66 -0.62 0.95 -5.03
N ARG A 67 -1.24 -0.07 -5.63
CA ARG A 67 -2.67 -0.26 -5.62
C ARG A 67 -3.01 -1.65 -5.12
N PHE A 68 -3.89 -1.73 -4.13
CA PHE A 68 -4.42 -2.99 -3.62
C PHE A 68 -5.46 -3.59 -4.57
N SER A 69 -5.76 -4.88 -4.38
CA SER A 69 -6.69 -5.64 -5.22
C SER A 69 -8.14 -5.17 -5.11
N ASP A 70 -8.50 -4.49 -4.03
CA ASP A 70 -9.81 -3.84 -3.84
C ASP A 70 -9.91 -2.48 -4.56
N GLY A 71 -8.81 -1.99 -5.12
CA GLY A 71 -8.73 -0.72 -5.83
C GLY A 71 -8.18 0.44 -5.00
N SER A 72 -7.93 0.27 -3.70
CA SER A 72 -7.32 1.33 -2.88
C SER A 72 -5.91 1.65 -3.38
N LEU A 73 -5.70 2.92 -3.72
CA LEU A 73 -4.41 3.48 -4.09
C LEU A 73 -3.73 4.02 -2.85
N ILE A 74 -2.45 3.68 -2.68
CA ILE A 74 -1.57 4.22 -1.65
C ILE A 74 -0.46 4.99 -2.35
N ASP A 75 -0.23 6.23 -1.93
CA ASP A 75 0.85 7.06 -2.44
C ASP A 75 1.45 7.93 -1.32
N SER A 76 2.66 7.57 -0.89
CA SER A 76 3.33 8.26 0.21
C SER A 76 3.85 9.64 -0.14
N GLU A 77 3.97 9.96 -1.43
CA GLU A 77 4.41 11.29 -1.88
C GLU A 77 3.25 12.27 -2.00
N VAL A 78 1.99 11.77 -1.97
CA VAL A 78 0.79 12.57 -2.24
C VAL A 78 -0.17 12.62 -1.06
N SER A 79 -0.52 11.48 -0.46
CA SER A 79 -1.65 11.39 0.47
C SER A 79 -1.41 10.56 1.73
N ASP A 80 -0.55 9.55 1.67
CA ASP A 80 -0.47 8.54 2.72
C ASP A 80 0.79 8.64 3.58
N ALA A 81 0.64 8.44 4.89
CA ALA A 81 1.79 8.24 5.77
C ALA A 81 2.44 6.87 5.52
N LEU A 82 3.77 6.82 5.58
CA LEU A 82 4.50 5.55 5.55
C LEU A 82 4.21 4.73 6.82
N PRO A 83 4.12 3.38 6.71
CA PRO A 83 3.92 2.52 7.87
C PRO A 83 5.10 2.60 8.83
N LEU A 84 4.85 2.24 10.10
CA LEU A 84 5.89 2.12 11.11
C LEU A 84 6.95 1.08 10.71
N ALA A 85 8.19 1.30 11.14
CA ALA A 85 9.27 0.37 10.90
C ALA A 85 9.00 -0.98 11.58
N CYS A 86 9.32 -2.07 10.89
CA CYS A 86 9.18 -3.43 11.39
C CYS A 86 10.54 -3.94 11.90
N ASP A 87 10.56 -4.58 13.06
CA ASP A 87 11.77 -5.16 13.65
C ASP A 87 12.01 -6.59 13.12
N LEU A 88 13.13 -6.79 12.42
CA LEU A 88 13.51 -8.08 11.83
C LEU A 88 14.20 -9.02 12.83
N HIS A 89 14.52 -8.56 14.04
CA HIS A 89 15.05 -9.43 15.09
C HIS A 89 14.02 -10.45 15.59
N THR A 90 12.74 -10.17 15.37
CA THR A 90 11.62 -11.09 15.67
C THR A 90 11.65 -12.37 14.82
N LEU A 91 12.30 -12.33 13.64
CA LEU A 91 12.42 -13.44 12.69
C LEU A 91 13.63 -14.35 13.00
N ALA A 92 13.71 -14.90 14.21
CA ALA A 92 14.91 -15.59 14.69
C ALA A 92 15.26 -16.89 13.92
N VAL A 93 14.26 -17.60 13.37
CA VAL A 93 14.44 -18.93 12.75
C VAL A 93 14.47 -18.85 11.22
N GLU A 94 13.97 -17.76 10.63
CA GLU A 94 13.81 -17.66 9.19
C GLU A 94 15.05 -17.08 8.52
N ASN A 95 15.56 -17.79 7.50
CA ASN A 95 16.62 -17.29 6.62
C ASN A 95 16.06 -16.46 5.46
N THR A 96 14.77 -16.58 5.18
CA THR A 96 14.08 -15.87 4.10
C THR A 96 12.70 -15.44 4.56
N ALA A 97 12.33 -14.19 4.35
CA ALA A 97 11.01 -13.67 4.71
C ALA A 97 10.42 -12.85 3.56
N ILE A 98 9.14 -13.06 3.26
CA ILE A 98 8.42 -12.23 2.28
C ILE A 98 7.73 -11.11 3.05
N VAL A 99 8.13 -9.87 2.77
CA VAL A 99 7.52 -8.66 3.30
C VAL A 99 6.27 -8.36 2.49
N VAL A 100 5.16 -8.14 3.19
CA VAL A 100 3.90 -7.67 2.61
C VAL A 100 3.53 -6.32 3.23
N LEU A 101 2.98 -5.43 2.41
CA LEU A 101 2.21 -4.31 2.92
C LEU A 101 0.81 -4.81 3.24
N ALA A 102 0.31 -4.47 4.41
CA ALA A 102 -1.01 -4.87 4.87
C ALA A 102 -1.89 -3.65 5.15
N LEU A 103 -3.09 -3.67 4.58
CA LEU A 103 -4.15 -2.70 4.79
C LEU A 103 -5.37 -3.43 5.38
N PRO A 104 -5.89 -3.04 6.55
CA PRO A 104 -7.03 -3.74 7.15
C PRO A 104 -8.25 -3.74 6.23
N LEU A 105 -9.05 -4.81 6.30
CA LEU A 105 -10.28 -4.94 5.53
C LEU A 105 -11.28 -3.84 5.87
N GLU A 106 -12.00 -3.36 4.86
CA GLU A 106 -13.09 -2.42 5.05
C GLU A 106 -14.37 -3.16 5.47
N HIS A 107 -15.02 -2.69 6.55
CA HIS A 107 -16.24 -3.28 7.07
C HIS A 107 -17.49 -2.52 6.64
N ALA A 108 -18.54 -3.27 6.25
CA ALA A 108 -19.77 -2.71 5.71
C ALA A 108 -20.61 -2.02 6.78
N ASN A 109 -20.54 -2.56 8.00
CA ASN A 109 -21.35 -2.14 9.14
C ASN A 109 -20.73 -0.95 9.89
N GLY A 110 -19.73 -0.28 9.29
CA GLY A 110 -19.00 0.82 9.90
C GLY A 110 -17.93 0.37 10.89
N GLY A 111 -17.47 1.33 11.70
CA GLY A 111 -16.37 1.11 12.63
C GLY A 111 -15.07 0.80 11.90
N ASN A 112 -14.71 1.63 10.91
CA ASN A 112 -13.46 1.52 10.13
C ASN A 112 -12.40 2.54 10.55
N LEU A 113 -12.76 3.53 11.39
CA LEU A 113 -11.86 4.57 11.88
C LEU A 113 -11.38 4.23 13.29
N GLY A 114 -10.07 4.12 13.47
CA GLY A 114 -9.45 3.90 14.78
C GLY A 114 -9.25 5.19 15.55
N GLN A 115 -9.78 5.24 16.76
CA GLN A 115 -9.54 6.29 17.75
C GLN A 115 -8.78 5.69 18.94
N GLU A 116 -7.47 5.50 18.77
CA GLU A 116 -6.40 5.25 19.76
C GLU A 116 -6.57 4.18 20.87
N LYS A 117 -7.73 3.55 21.05
CA LYS A 117 -7.97 2.48 22.02
C LYS A 117 -7.94 1.10 21.37
N HIS A 118 -7.45 0.13 22.14
CA HIS A 118 -7.43 -1.29 21.81
C HIS A 118 -8.75 -1.72 21.18
N THR A 119 -8.67 -2.04 19.89
CA THR A 119 -9.76 -2.60 19.11
C THR A 119 -9.45 -4.08 18.93
N GLU A 120 -10.46 -4.94 19.10
CA GLU A 120 -10.29 -6.40 18.96
C GLU A 120 -9.84 -6.79 17.54
N ARG A 121 -10.09 -5.91 16.57
CA ARG A 121 -9.75 -6.08 15.15
C ARG A 121 -9.01 -4.84 14.62
N PRO A 122 -8.12 -4.99 13.63
CA PRO A 122 -7.48 -3.86 12.98
C PRO A 122 -8.50 -3.00 12.21
N LEU A 123 -8.30 -1.68 12.25
CA LEU A 123 -9.19 -0.71 11.60
C LEU A 123 -8.49 -0.06 10.42
N ARG A 124 -9.22 0.06 9.30
CA ARG A 124 -8.65 0.46 8.01
C ARG A 124 -8.11 1.88 7.98
N TYR A 125 -8.74 2.78 8.73
CA TYR A 125 -8.43 4.20 8.74
C TYR A 125 -8.01 4.67 10.12
N ARG A 126 -7.17 5.71 10.15
CA ARG A 126 -6.83 6.52 11.32
C ARG A 126 -7.14 7.97 11.02
N GLN A 127 -7.38 8.72 12.07
CA GLN A 127 -7.58 10.15 11.99
C GLN A 127 -6.28 10.86 12.32
N GLU A 128 -5.88 11.80 11.47
CA GLU A 128 -4.80 12.75 11.76
C GLU A 128 -5.31 14.18 11.58
N TRP A 129 -4.79 15.13 12.35
CA TRP A 129 -5.16 16.54 12.21
C TRP A 129 -4.09 17.26 11.38
N HIS A 130 -4.52 17.88 10.28
CA HIS A 130 -3.66 18.65 9.40
C HIS A 130 -4.22 20.06 9.21
N LYS A 131 -3.33 21.04 9.15
CA LYS A 131 -3.71 22.40 8.77
C LYS A 131 -3.76 22.50 7.25
N VAL A 132 -4.96 22.59 6.69
CA VAL A 132 -5.21 22.58 5.25
C VAL A 132 -5.46 24.00 4.76
N GLN A 133 -4.73 24.38 3.72
CA GLN A 133 -4.83 25.67 3.05
C GLN A 133 -6.03 25.68 2.11
N ASP A 134 -6.83 26.75 2.16
CA ASP A 134 -7.84 27.02 1.13
C ASP A 134 -7.13 27.29 -0.20
N ILE A 135 -7.54 26.57 -1.25
CA ILE A 135 -6.99 26.68 -2.60
C ILE A 135 -7.47 27.93 -3.35
N TYR A 136 -8.58 28.54 -2.93
CA TYR A 136 -9.13 29.75 -3.54
C TYR A 136 -8.87 31.01 -2.70
N GLY A 137 -8.70 30.84 -1.39
CA GLY A 137 -8.41 31.91 -0.42
C GLY A 137 -6.99 31.89 0.12
N SER A 138 -6.72 32.74 1.11
CA SER A 138 -5.46 32.79 1.86
C SER A 138 -5.54 32.08 3.22
N ASP A 139 -6.72 31.63 3.62
CA ASP A 139 -6.97 31.08 4.95
C ASP A 139 -6.63 29.60 5.03
N SER A 140 -6.43 29.11 6.25
CA SER A 140 -6.17 27.69 6.51
C SER A 140 -6.87 27.24 7.77
N GLU A 141 -7.37 26.01 7.75
CA GLU A 141 -8.15 25.43 8.84
C GLU A 141 -7.57 24.08 9.27
N GLU A 142 -7.71 23.76 10.56
CA GLU A 142 -7.38 22.43 11.05
C GLU A 142 -8.50 21.45 10.67
N MET A 143 -8.13 20.44 9.88
CA MET A 143 -9.04 19.44 9.35
C MET A 143 -8.60 18.04 9.76
N ALA A 144 -9.55 17.22 10.17
CA ALA A 144 -9.35 15.80 10.36
C ALA A 144 -9.20 15.12 9.00
N VAL A 145 -8.04 14.55 8.73
CA VAL A 145 -7.70 13.81 7.52
C VAL A 145 -7.79 12.32 7.78
N GLU A 146 -8.40 11.61 6.83
CA GLU A 146 -8.45 10.15 6.80
C GLU A 146 -7.11 9.60 6.29
N CYS A 147 -6.45 8.76 7.07
CA CYS A 147 -5.19 8.12 6.71
C CYS A 147 -5.33 6.59 6.74
N HIS A 148 -4.81 5.90 5.73
CA HIS A 148 -4.79 4.44 5.76
C HIS A 148 -3.90 3.91 6.89
N ALA A 149 -4.40 2.93 7.65
CA ALA A 149 -3.70 2.27 8.74
C ALA A 149 -2.75 1.18 8.23
N LEU A 150 -1.76 1.60 7.42
CA LEU A 150 -0.80 0.71 6.79
C LEU A 150 0.15 0.07 7.82
N SER A 151 0.48 -1.20 7.59
CA SER A 151 1.50 -1.91 8.37
C SER A 151 2.39 -2.77 7.48
N LEU A 152 3.66 -2.87 7.86
CA LEU A 152 4.59 -3.85 7.30
C LEU A 152 4.43 -5.15 8.08
N ARG A 153 4.17 -6.24 7.37
CA ARG A 153 3.97 -7.58 7.93
C ARG A 153 4.74 -8.61 7.10
N PHE A 154 4.76 -9.84 7.56
CA PHE A 154 5.32 -10.95 6.80
C PHE A 154 4.22 -11.84 6.21
N ALA A 155 4.51 -12.49 5.10
CA ALA A 155 3.55 -13.37 4.44
C ALA A 155 3.14 -14.58 5.28
N HIS A 156 4.01 -15.03 6.20
CA HIS A 156 3.74 -16.12 7.14
C HIS A 156 2.90 -15.69 8.35
N ASP A 157 2.74 -14.39 8.60
CA ASP A 157 1.90 -13.88 9.70
C ASP A 157 0.42 -14.21 9.45
N ASN A 158 -0.38 -14.21 10.52
CA ASN A 158 -1.84 -14.19 10.35
C ASN A 158 -2.26 -12.84 9.74
N ASN A 159 -2.70 -12.89 8.49
CA ASN A 159 -3.10 -11.74 7.68
C ASN A 159 -4.58 -11.81 7.25
N GLN A 160 -5.41 -12.63 7.90
CA GLN A 160 -6.81 -12.85 7.50
C GLN A 160 -7.67 -11.57 7.48
N ASP A 161 -7.40 -10.63 8.39
CA ASP A 161 -8.12 -9.37 8.50
C ASP A 161 -7.55 -8.25 7.62
N TYR A 162 -6.63 -8.58 6.71
CA TYR A 162 -5.90 -7.62 5.89
C TYR A 162 -5.98 -7.98 4.41
N ILE A 163 -5.94 -6.93 3.59
CA ILE A 163 -5.57 -7.03 2.18
C ILE A 163 -4.06 -6.82 2.13
N THR A 164 -3.36 -7.76 1.51
CA THR A 164 -1.90 -7.75 1.46
C THR A 164 -1.37 -7.59 0.04
N CYS A 165 -0.23 -6.92 -0.09
CA CYS A 165 0.50 -6.79 -1.34
C CYS A 165 1.98 -7.10 -1.08
N PRO A 166 2.57 -8.14 -1.70
CA PRO A 166 3.98 -8.48 -1.50
C PRO A 166 4.91 -7.38 -2.01
N LEU A 167 5.77 -6.86 -1.13
CA LEU A 167 6.68 -5.75 -1.43
C LEU A 167 8.10 -6.20 -1.72
N ALA A 168 8.62 -7.24 -1.07
CA ALA A 168 9.99 -7.72 -1.25
C ALA A 168 10.18 -9.09 -0.59
N ARG A 169 11.24 -9.81 -0.98
CA ARG A 169 11.79 -10.91 -0.21
C ARG A 169 13.10 -10.45 0.43
N LEU A 170 13.24 -10.73 1.71
CA LEU A 170 14.46 -10.53 2.49
C LEU A 170 15.15 -11.87 2.66
N THR A 171 16.48 -11.85 2.63
CA THR A 171 17.34 -13.02 2.86
C THR A 171 18.39 -12.68 3.90
N ARG A 172 18.68 -13.58 4.82
CA ARG A 172 19.84 -13.47 5.71
C ARG A 172 21.09 -13.87 4.97
N ASN A 173 22.13 -13.05 5.07
CA ASN A 173 23.47 -13.43 4.61
C ASN A 173 24.15 -14.37 5.63
N GLY A 174 25.29 -14.96 5.27
CA GLY A 174 26.05 -15.84 6.16
C GLY A 174 26.61 -15.18 7.43
N GLN A 175 26.54 -13.83 7.52
CA GLN A 175 26.90 -13.04 8.70
C GLN A 175 25.69 -12.72 9.59
N GLY A 176 24.48 -13.16 9.22
CA GLY A 176 23.24 -12.95 9.97
C GLY A 176 22.49 -11.65 9.66
N ASN A 177 23.04 -10.78 8.80
CA ASN A 177 22.43 -9.51 8.39
C ASN A 177 21.38 -9.74 7.31
N TRP A 178 20.32 -8.92 7.34
CA TRP A 178 19.26 -8.95 6.35
C TRP A 178 19.63 -8.12 5.11
N SER A 179 19.39 -8.67 3.93
CA SER A 179 19.47 -7.96 2.66
C SER A 179 18.22 -8.21 1.83
N GLN A 180 17.90 -7.27 0.94
CA GLN A 180 16.85 -7.47 -0.04
C GLN A 180 17.33 -8.46 -1.11
N ASP A 181 16.47 -9.40 -1.49
CA ASP A 181 16.72 -10.29 -2.60
C ASP A 181 16.38 -9.60 -3.93
N GLU A 182 17.40 -9.35 -4.76
CA GLU A 182 17.25 -8.70 -6.06
C GLU A 182 16.60 -9.61 -7.12
N SER A 183 16.62 -10.92 -6.92
CA SER A 183 15.96 -11.88 -7.81
C SER A 183 14.44 -11.97 -7.60
N TYR A 184 13.93 -11.36 -6.53
CA TYR A 184 12.52 -11.43 -6.19
C TYR A 184 11.65 -10.62 -7.14
N ILE A 185 10.82 -11.33 -7.90
CA ILE A 185 9.84 -10.73 -8.79
C ILE A 185 8.61 -10.34 -7.98
N ARG A 186 8.34 -9.04 -7.95
CA ARG A 186 7.20 -8.44 -7.27
C ARG A 186 6.01 -8.40 -8.20
N LEU A 187 4.81 -8.31 -7.64
CA LEU A 187 3.65 -7.99 -8.44
C LEU A 187 3.70 -6.51 -8.80
N CYS A 188 4.12 -6.20 -10.02
CA CYS A 188 4.23 -4.83 -10.48
C CYS A 188 2.93 -4.36 -11.12
N LEU A 189 2.54 -3.11 -10.85
CA LEU A 189 1.44 -2.46 -11.56
C LEU A 189 1.82 -2.32 -13.05
N PRO A 190 1.08 -2.94 -13.99
CA PRO A 190 1.30 -2.75 -15.41
C PRO A 190 1.22 -1.26 -15.76
N SER A 191 2.38 -0.66 -16.01
CA SER A 191 2.54 0.73 -16.43
C SER A 191 3.48 0.77 -17.64
N ALA A 192 3.39 1.79 -18.49
CA ALA A 192 4.26 1.91 -19.66
C ALA A 192 5.76 1.92 -19.29
N HIS A 193 6.11 2.33 -18.06
CA HIS A 193 7.48 2.35 -17.54
C HIS A 193 8.02 0.97 -17.09
N ILE A 194 7.18 -0.06 -16.99
CA ILE A 194 7.62 -1.43 -16.67
C ILE A 194 8.58 -1.99 -17.72
N LEU A 195 8.54 -1.46 -18.95
CA LEU A 195 9.49 -1.83 -19.99
C LEU A 195 10.95 -1.63 -19.54
N VAL A 196 11.27 -0.70 -18.64
CA VAL A 196 12.67 -0.51 -18.20
C VAL A 196 13.13 -1.67 -17.30
N TRP A 197 12.40 -1.99 -16.22
CA TRP A 197 12.74 -3.12 -15.34
C TRP A 197 12.64 -4.47 -16.04
N TRP A 198 11.63 -4.66 -16.89
CA TRP A 198 11.49 -5.88 -17.69
C TRP A 198 12.58 -5.95 -18.78
N SER A 199 13.01 -4.83 -19.37
CA SER A 199 14.11 -4.79 -20.33
C SER A 199 15.47 -5.04 -19.69
N ASP A 200 15.71 -4.55 -18.48
CA ASP A 200 16.96 -4.79 -17.75
C ASP A 200 17.03 -6.25 -17.28
N TRP A 201 15.90 -6.85 -16.91
CA TRP A 201 15.84 -8.29 -16.62
C TRP A 201 15.97 -9.15 -17.87
N ILE A 202 15.31 -8.81 -18.99
CA ILE A 202 15.52 -9.48 -20.29
C ILE A 202 16.99 -9.35 -20.72
N ARG A 203 17.62 -8.17 -20.55
CA ARG A 203 19.05 -7.98 -20.82
C ARG A 203 19.91 -8.86 -19.91
N CYS A 204 19.59 -8.96 -18.63
CA CYS A 204 20.31 -9.79 -17.67
C CYS A 204 20.17 -11.29 -18.00
N CYS A 205 18.95 -11.77 -18.30
CA CYS A 205 18.69 -13.15 -18.73
C CYS A 205 19.31 -13.48 -20.10
N CYS A 206 19.28 -12.56 -21.06
CA CYS A 206 19.93 -12.72 -22.36
C CYS A 206 21.46 -12.71 -22.24
N SER A 207 22.03 -11.93 -21.32
CA SER A 207 23.47 -11.92 -21.03
C SER A 207 23.90 -13.24 -20.36
N TYR A 208 23.11 -13.72 -19.38
CA TYR A 208 23.36 -15.00 -18.71
C TYR A 208 23.30 -16.21 -19.66
N LYS A 209 22.41 -16.19 -20.67
CA LYS A 209 22.39 -17.22 -21.73
C LYS A 209 23.58 -17.15 -22.69
N ARG A 210 24.23 -16.00 -22.88
CA ARG A 210 25.43 -15.88 -23.72
C ARG A 210 26.70 -16.32 -23.02
N SER A 211 26.75 -16.27 -21.68
CA SER A 211 27.88 -16.78 -20.90
C SER A 211 27.76 -18.25 -20.51
N ALA A 212 26.54 -18.81 -20.53
CA ALA A 212 26.27 -20.23 -20.28
C ALA A 212 26.12 -21.09 -21.55
N GLY A 213 26.27 -20.49 -22.74
CA GLY A 213 26.34 -21.18 -24.02
C GLY A 213 27.79 -21.36 -24.47
N VAL A 214 28.17 -22.62 -24.67
CA VAL A 214 29.34 -23.06 -25.45
C VAL A 214 29.37 -22.41 -26.83
#